data_AF-A0A7W4IM86-F1
#
_entry.id   AF-A0A7W4IM86-F1
#
_cell.length_a   1.000
_cell.length_b   1.000
_cell.length_c   1.000
_cell.angle_alpha   90.00
_cell.angle_beta   90.00
_cell.angle_gamma   90.00
#
_symmetry.space_group_name_H-M   'P 1'
#
loop_
_entity.id
_entity.type
_entity.pdbx_description
1 polymer ?
#
loop_
_entity_poly.entity_id
_entity_poly.type
_entity_poly.pdbx_seq_one_letter_code
_entity_poly.pdbx_strand_id
1 'polypeptide(L)'
;MDDLMTRARERSISMGQPVSSSGGSSSTVEAAMLERSQARAREKVSVRAMAHSLIVVCGDGARGVTMRHIARCLDQDLPDDVLFWLKVRNQIDWLMRTSRREGDSIQ
;
A
#
# COMPACT_ATOMS: atom_id res chain seq x y z
N MET A 1 17.48 -60.02 9.53
CA MET A 1 17.63 -61.44 9.16
C MET A 1 17.88 -61.55 7.66
N ASP A 2 19.09 -61.49 7.11
CA ASP A 2 20.39 -60.81 7.38
C ASP A 2 21.29 -61.12 6.14
N ASP A 3 22.48 -60.56 5.86
CA ASP A 3 23.48 -59.74 6.57
C ASP A 3 23.67 -58.36 5.87
N LEU A 4 24.42 -57.33 6.30
CA LEU A 4 25.68 -57.13 7.07
C LEU A 4 27.00 -57.20 6.24
N MET A 5 27.69 -56.04 6.16
CA MET A 5 29.10 -55.82 5.73
C MET A 5 29.42 -56.14 4.24
N THR A 6 30.22 -55.35 3.52
CA THR A 6 31.66 -55.06 3.77
C THR A 6 32.03 -53.84 2.90
N ARG A 7 32.52 -52.71 3.45
CA ARG A 7 33.95 -52.32 3.51
C ARG A 7 34.78 -52.73 2.26
N ALA A 8 35.64 -51.90 1.65
CA ALA A 8 36.09 -50.56 1.99
C ALA A 8 36.78 -49.88 0.79
N ARG A 9 36.86 -48.55 0.86
CA ARG A 9 38.09 -47.75 0.64
C ARG A 9 38.88 -48.00 -0.66
N GLU A 10 38.87 -46.98 -1.53
CA GLU A 10 40.13 -46.48 -2.07
C GLU A 10 40.13 -44.94 -2.18
N ARG A 11 41.32 -44.35 -2.03
CA ARG A 11 41.53 -42.90 -2.04
C ARG A 11 41.96 -42.47 -3.43
N SER A 12 41.42 -41.34 -3.91
CA SER A 12 42.14 -40.47 -4.84
C SER A 12 42.02 -39.03 -4.38
N ILE A 13 43.17 -38.44 -4.04
CA ILE A 13 43.30 -37.02 -3.72
C ILE A 13 43.52 -36.29 -5.05
N SER A 14 42.69 -35.30 -5.35
CA SER A 14 43.06 -34.25 -6.29
C SER A 14 42.48 -32.92 -5.84
N MET A 15 43.27 -31.85 -5.99
CA MET A 15 42.97 -30.52 -5.44
C MET A 15 41.94 -29.78 -6.29
N GLY A 16 41.02 -29.04 -5.63
CA GLY A 16 39.99 -28.27 -6.33
C GLY A 16 39.05 -27.51 -5.38
N GLN A 17 39.53 -26.45 -4.75
CA GLN A 17 38.70 -25.36 -4.22
C GLN A 17 39.01 -24.08 -5.03
N PRO A 18 38.16 -23.03 -4.97
CA PRO A 18 36.70 -23.05 -4.91
C PRO A 18 36.08 -22.06 -5.93
N VAL A 19 34.84 -22.27 -6.39
CA VAL A 19 34.08 -21.18 -7.05
C VAL A 19 32.60 -21.22 -6.68
N SER A 20 32.08 -20.03 -6.39
CA SER A 20 30.80 -19.75 -5.73
C SER A 20 29.57 -20.05 -6.59
N SER A 21 28.46 -20.37 -5.92
CA SER A 21 27.11 -19.94 -6.32
C SER A 21 26.18 -19.82 -5.10
N SER A 22 26.55 -18.94 -4.17
CA SER A 22 25.60 -18.37 -3.21
C SER A 22 24.70 -17.38 -3.97
N GLY A 23 23.49 -17.82 -4.38
CA GLY A 23 22.55 -17.02 -5.17
C GLY A 23 21.17 -16.79 -4.53
N GLY A 24 20.90 -17.41 -3.38
CA GLY A 24 19.56 -17.46 -2.77
C GLY A 24 19.31 -16.43 -1.68
N SER A 25 19.58 -15.14 -1.89
CA SER A 25 19.34 -14.10 -0.85
C SER A 25 19.01 -12.68 -1.32
N SER A 26 19.09 -12.35 -2.62
CA SER A 26 18.88 -10.95 -3.07
C SER A 26 17.40 -10.58 -3.24
N SER A 27 16.63 -11.44 -3.94
CA SER A 27 15.23 -11.19 -4.31
C SER A 27 14.28 -10.98 -3.12
N THR A 28 14.45 -11.72 -2.03
CA THR A 28 13.54 -11.67 -0.86
C THR A 28 13.75 -10.41 0.00
N VAL A 29 14.97 -9.87 0.04
CA VAL A 29 15.29 -8.68 0.83
C VAL A 29 14.80 -7.42 0.14
N GLU A 30 14.94 -7.33 -1.19
CA GLU A 30 14.33 -6.25 -1.98
C GLU A 30 12.80 -6.29 -1.92
N ALA A 31 12.19 -7.47 -2.03
CA ALA A 31 10.74 -7.63 -1.89
C ALA A 31 10.24 -7.13 -0.52
N ALA A 32 10.89 -7.54 0.58
CA ALA A 32 10.54 -7.09 1.93
C ALA A 32 10.83 -5.59 2.17
N MET A 33 11.82 -5.01 1.50
CA MET A 33 12.11 -3.57 1.58
C MET A 33 11.11 -2.74 0.76
N LEU A 34 10.68 -3.24 -0.40
CA LEU A 34 9.61 -2.66 -1.21
C LEU A 34 8.26 -2.74 -0.47
N GLU A 35 7.97 -3.87 0.17
CA GLU A 35 6.78 -4.05 1.00
C GLU A 35 6.80 -3.13 2.23
N ARG A 36 7.94 -2.98 2.92
CA ARG A 36 8.09 -2.04 4.05
C ARG A 36 7.98 -0.58 3.64
N SER A 37 8.43 -0.22 2.44
CA SER A 37 8.29 1.15 1.92
C SER A 37 6.86 1.44 1.45
N GLN A 38 6.16 0.46 0.84
CA GLN A 38 4.71 0.55 0.62
C GLN A 38 3.93 0.60 1.95
N ALA A 39 4.31 -0.16 2.97
CA ALA A 39 3.68 -0.15 4.29
C ALA A 39 3.91 1.17 5.04
N ARG A 40 5.06 1.84 4.83
CA ARG A 40 5.28 3.23 5.31
C ARG A 40 4.51 4.27 4.49
N ALA A 41 4.31 4.03 3.19
CA ALA A 41 3.43 4.86 2.35
C ALA A 41 1.93 4.70 2.70
N ARG A 42 1.54 3.67 3.48
CA ARG A 42 0.25 3.59 4.18
C ARG A 42 0.20 4.46 5.45
N GLU A 43 0.97 5.54 5.51
CA GLU A 43 0.70 6.65 6.42
C GLU A 43 -0.75 7.09 6.20
N LYS A 44 -1.60 6.93 7.23
CA LYS A 44 -3.05 7.05 7.10
C LYS A 44 -3.42 8.45 6.63
N VAL A 45 -3.72 8.57 5.33
CA VAL A 45 -4.08 9.84 4.69
C VAL A 45 -5.22 10.47 5.47
N SER A 46 -4.99 11.68 5.99
CA SER A 46 -5.98 12.38 6.80
C SER A 46 -7.20 12.74 5.96
N VAL A 47 -8.40 12.41 6.46
CA VAL A 47 -9.69 12.77 5.86
C VAL A 47 -9.75 14.28 5.56
N ARG A 48 -9.26 15.10 6.50
CA ARG A 48 -9.23 16.56 6.35
C ARG A 48 -8.26 17.00 5.26
N ALA A 49 -7.06 16.42 5.21
CA ALA A 49 -6.08 16.73 4.16
C ALA A 49 -6.62 16.35 2.77
N MET A 50 -7.17 15.14 2.61
CA MET A 50 -7.77 14.69 1.36
C MET A 50 -8.95 15.58 0.92
N ALA A 51 -9.83 15.98 1.84
CA ALA A 51 -10.93 16.89 1.55
C ALA A 51 -10.44 18.28 1.08
N HIS A 52 -9.44 18.87 1.75
CA HIS A 52 -8.84 20.14 1.30
C HIS A 52 -8.16 19.99 -0.07
N SER A 53 -7.37 18.94 -0.29
CA SER A 53 -6.72 18.69 -1.58
C SER A 53 -7.73 18.54 -2.72
N LEU A 54 -8.83 17.81 -2.51
CA LEU A 54 -9.88 17.69 -3.50
C LEU A 54 -10.59 19.02 -3.79
N ILE A 55 -10.86 19.85 -2.78
CA ILE A 55 -11.44 21.18 -2.98
C ILE A 55 -10.47 22.08 -3.76
N VAL A 56 -9.18 22.06 -3.44
CA VAL A 56 -8.15 22.87 -4.14
C VAL A 56 -7.97 22.42 -5.59
N VAL A 57 -7.94 21.12 -5.87
CA VAL A 57 -7.67 20.57 -7.21
C VAL A 57 -8.93 20.54 -8.09
N CYS A 58 -10.11 20.31 -7.51
CA CYS A 58 -11.34 20.08 -8.28
C CYS A 58 -12.43 21.15 -8.08
N GLY A 59 -12.24 22.12 -7.18
CA GLY A 59 -13.22 23.17 -6.88
C GLY A 59 -14.59 22.60 -6.50
N ASP A 60 -15.66 23.18 -7.06
CA ASP A 60 -17.04 22.69 -6.90
C ASP A 60 -17.21 21.22 -7.37
N GLY A 61 -16.34 20.74 -8.28
CA GLY A 61 -16.32 19.36 -8.77
C GLY A 61 -15.84 18.33 -7.74
N ALA A 62 -15.20 18.75 -6.64
CA ALA A 62 -14.63 17.87 -5.61
C ALA A 62 -15.63 16.82 -5.07
N ARG A 63 -16.87 17.26 -4.85
CA ARG A 63 -17.96 16.38 -4.37
C ARG A 63 -18.29 15.30 -5.40
N GLY A 64 -18.37 15.65 -6.68
CA GLY A 64 -18.64 14.72 -7.78
C GLY A 64 -17.49 13.73 -8.03
N VAL A 65 -16.23 14.16 -7.84
CA VAL A 65 -15.06 13.26 -7.84
C VAL A 65 -15.13 12.27 -6.69
N THR A 66 -15.42 12.74 -5.47
CA THR A 66 -15.56 11.87 -4.28
C THR A 66 -16.66 10.83 -4.45
N MET A 67 -17.83 11.22 -4.96
CA MET A 67 -18.94 10.28 -5.22
C MET A 67 -18.57 9.21 -6.27
N ARG A 68 -17.76 9.55 -7.29
CA ARG A 68 -17.25 8.57 -8.26
C ARG A 68 -16.24 7.60 -7.63
N HIS A 69 -15.42 8.05 -6.68
CA HIS A 69 -14.55 7.12 -5.92
C HIS A 69 -15.36 6.19 -5.00
N ILE A 70 -16.39 6.70 -4.31
CA ILE A 70 -17.29 5.86 -3.50
C ILE A 70 -17.93 4.76 -4.35
N ALA A 71 -18.47 5.09 -5.52
CA ALA A 71 -19.03 4.09 -6.45
C ALA A 71 -17.99 3.03 -6.83
N ARG A 72 -16.79 3.43 -7.26
CA ARG A 72 -15.73 2.49 -7.63
C ARG A 72 -15.24 1.62 -6.48
N CYS A 73 -15.27 2.10 -5.23
CA CYS A 73 -14.94 1.28 -4.06
C CYS A 73 -16.06 0.29 -3.70
N LEU A 74 -17.32 0.63 -3.96
CA LEU A 74 -18.45 -0.32 -3.87
C LEU A 74 -18.36 -1.40 -4.96
N ASP A 75 -18.06 -1.01 -6.21
CA ASP A 75 -17.89 -1.93 -7.35
C ASP A 75 -16.72 -2.93 -7.16
N GLN A 76 -15.78 -2.61 -6.26
CA GLN A 76 -14.59 -3.43 -5.93
C GLN A 76 -14.68 -4.13 -4.56
N ASP A 77 -15.82 -4.02 -3.87
CA ASP A 77 -16.05 -4.57 -2.51
C ASP A 77 -14.98 -4.15 -1.48
N LEU A 78 -14.67 -2.85 -1.43
CA LEU A 78 -13.67 -2.25 -0.53
C LEU A 78 -14.35 -1.43 0.60
N PRO A 79 -14.91 -2.08 1.64
CA PRO A 79 -15.76 -1.40 2.63
C PRO A 79 -15.01 -0.34 3.46
N ASP A 80 -13.75 -0.58 3.83
CA ASP A 80 -12.95 0.39 4.58
C ASP A 80 -12.68 1.66 3.78
N ASP A 81 -12.39 1.53 2.47
CA ASP A 81 -12.22 2.67 1.57
C ASP A 81 -13.53 3.42 1.33
N VAL A 82 -14.67 2.71 1.21
CA VAL A 82 -16.00 3.34 1.15
C VAL A 82 -16.24 4.18 2.42
N LEU A 83 -15.96 3.63 3.61
CA LEU A 83 -16.11 4.35 4.88
C LEU A 83 -15.14 5.55 4.98
N PHE A 84 -13.93 5.46 4.44
CA PHE A 84 -13.01 6.58 4.33
C PHE A 84 -13.54 7.68 3.40
N TRP A 85 -13.95 7.33 2.18
CA TRP A 85 -14.46 8.30 1.20
C TRP A 85 -15.78 8.95 1.63
N LEU A 86 -16.64 8.24 2.37
CA LEU A 86 -17.83 8.83 3.00
C LEU A 86 -17.47 9.91 4.03
N LYS A 87 -16.42 9.70 4.83
CA LYS A 87 -15.90 10.73 5.77
C LYS A 87 -15.33 11.92 5.00
N VAL A 88 -14.58 11.69 3.92
CA VAL A 88 -14.06 12.76 3.03
C VAL A 88 -15.20 13.57 2.42
N ARG A 89 -16.24 12.92 1.88
CA ARG A 89 -17.44 13.60 1.37
C ARG A 89 -18.10 14.48 2.41
N ASN A 90 -18.31 13.97 3.63
CA ASN A 90 -18.91 14.74 4.72
C ASN A 90 -18.07 15.97 5.11
N GLN A 91 -16.74 15.84 5.09
CA GLN A 91 -15.82 16.95 5.34
C GLN A 91 -15.88 18.02 4.22
N ILE A 92 -15.99 17.60 2.95
CA ILE A 92 -16.20 18.52 1.81
C ILE A 92 -17.54 19.24 1.94
N ASP A 93 -18.63 18.50 2.19
CA ASP A 93 -19.98 19.06 2.38
C ASP A 93 -20.02 20.08 3.55
N TRP A 94 -19.23 19.87 4.61
CA TRP A 94 -19.08 20.83 5.71
C TRP A 94 -18.30 22.09 5.28
N LEU A 95 -17.11 21.92 4.69
CA LEU A 95 -16.25 23.04 4.27
C LEU A 95 -16.93 23.95 3.23
N MET A 96 -17.66 23.38 2.27
CA MET A 96 -18.40 24.14 1.26
C MET A 96 -19.63 24.88 1.82
N ARG A 97 -20.18 24.42 2.95
CA ARG A 97 -21.29 25.11 3.65
C ARG A 97 -20.78 26.26 4.52
N THR A 98 -19.62 26.10 5.17
CA THR A 98 -19.04 27.15 6.00
C THR A 98 -18.52 28.31 5.13
N SER A 99 -17.82 28.02 4.02
CA SER A 99 -17.32 29.08 3.12
C SER A 99 -18.43 29.96 2.54
N ARG A 100 -19.60 29.39 2.21
CA ARG A 100 -20.76 30.15 1.75
C ARG A 100 -21.34 31.09 2.80
N ARG A 101 -21.39 30.68 4.08
CA ARG A 101 -21.91 31.54 5.16
C ARG A 101 -20.98 32.70 5.51
N GLU A 102 -19.68 32.48 5.39
CA GLU A 102 -18.67 33.51 5.67
C GLU A 102 -18.67 34.62 4.59
N GLY A 103 -19.02 34.26 3.34
CA GLY A 103 -19.29 35.25 2.28
C GLY A 103 -20.59 36.04 2.43
N ASP A 104 -21.63 35.46 3.05
CA ASP A 104 -22.92 36.13 3.32
C ASP A 104 -22.88 37.09 4.53
N SER A 105 -21.80 37.11 5.31
CA SER A 105 -21.72 37.88 6.57
C SER A 105 -21.09 39.27 6.40
N ILE A 106 -21.09 39.82 5.19
CA ILE A 106 -20.61 41.18 4.86
C ILE A 106 -21.77 42.00 4.26
N GLN A 107 -22.67 42.47 5.11
CA GLN A 107 -23.59 43.59 4.87
C GLN A 107 -23.74 44.43 6.15
#